data_AF-A0A1C7I489-F1
#
_entry.id   AF-A0A1C7I489-F1
#
_cell.length_a   1.000
_cell.length_b   1.000
_cell.length_c   1.000
_cell.angle_alpha   90.00
_cell.angle_beta   90.00
_cell.angle_gamma   90.00
#
_symmetry.space_group_name_H-M   'P 1'
#
loop_
_entity.id
_entity.type
_entity.pdbx_description
1 polymer ?
#
loop_
_entity_poly.entity_id
_entity_poly.type
_entity_poly.pdbx_seq_one_letter_code
_entity_poly.pdbx_strand_id
1 'polypeptide(L)'
;MQDLREFTPEQIIARAKFYERKMRWLQADARQFIAGERNDEKEILSRYHALRKEIFQESKYLESYKGEIYYISEVHDAYQNGMDDCRRNGFSHVTEKKVSNRIVSILEEAIYRLTKELDYMGVYK
;
A
#
# COMPACT_ATOMS: atom_id res chain seq x y z
N MET A 1 1.76 11.96 11.54
CA MET A 1 0.92 11.36 10.49
C MET A 1 -0.06 12.44 10.06
N GLN A 2 -0.28 12.63 8.75
CA GLN A 2 -1.24 13.64 8.28
C GLN A 2 -2.65 13.24 8.70
N ASP A 3 -3.50 14.22 8.99
CA ASP A 3 -4.88 13.96 9.37
C ASP A 3 -5.71 13.61 8.14
N LEU A 4 -5.89 12.31 7.89
CA LEU A 4 -6.64 11.83 6.73
C LEU A 4 -8.14 12.18 6.81
N ARG A 5 -8.61 12.69 7.96
CA ARG A 5 -10.01 13.15 8.15
C ARG A 5 -10.30 14.46 7.43
N GLU A 6 -9.28 15.28 7.23
CA GLU A 6 -9.40 16.58 6.59
C GLU A 6 -9.11 16.52 5.09
N PHE A 7 -8.77 15.33 4.59
CA PHE A 7 -8.39 15.16 3.20
C PHE A 7 -9.62 15.27 2.32
N THR A 8 -9.49 16.01 1.22
CA THR A 8 -10.47 15.93 0.14
C THR A 8 -10.36 14.59 -0.57
N PRO A 9 -11.40 14.14 -1.31
CA PRO A 9 -11.31 12.94 -2.14
C PRO A 9 -10.07 12.93 -3.06
N GLU A 10 -9.69 14.08 -3.63
CA GLU A 10 -8.51 14.22 -4.48
C GLU A 10 -7.21 13.98 -3.70
N GLN A 11 -7.14 14.44 -2.45
CA GLN A 11 -5.99 14.20 -1.58
C GLN A 11 -5.88 12.73 -1.17
N ILE A 12 -7.00 12.04 -0.95
CA ILE A 12 -7.02 10.58 -0.73
C ILE A 12 -6.55 9.83 -1.97
N ILE A 13 -7.02 10.21 -3.16
CA ILE A 13 -6.55 9.62 -4.42
C ILE A 13 -5.04 9.86 -4.61
N ALA A 14 -4.55 11.06 -4.31
CA ALA A 14 -3.13 11.36 -4.36
C ALA A 14 -2.32 10.52 -3.36
N ARG A 15 -2.87 10.26 -2.16
CA ARG A 15 -2.27 9.39 -1.15
C ARG A 15 -2.20 7.93 -1.63
N ALA A 16 -3.26 7.42 -2.24
CA ALA A 16 -3.28 6.09 -2.86
C ALA A 16 -2.22 5.97 -3.97
N LYS A 17 -2.14 6.95 -4.88
CA LYS A 17 -1.12 7.01 -5.96
C LYS A 17 0.30 7.05 -5.42
N PHE A 18 0.51 7.71 -4.29
CA PHE A 18 1.82 7.74 -3.64
C PHE A 18 2.24 6.34 -3.15
N TYR A 19 1.35 5.60 -2.50
CA TYR A 19 1.62 4.23 -2.06
C TYR A 19 1.79 3.26 -3.21
N GLU A 20 0.94 3.35 -4.24
CA GLU A 20 1.09 2.55 -5.46
C GLU A 20 2.47 2.76 -6.08
N ARG A 21 2.90 4.01 -6.24
CA ARG A 21 4.22 4.34 -6.82
C ARG A 21 5.36 3.75 -5.98
N LYS A 22 5.29 3.88 -4.65
CA LYS A 22 6.25 3.24 -3.74
C LYS A 22 6.31 1.73 -3.94
N MET A 23 5.16 1.07 -4.02
CA MET A 23 5.06 -0.37 -4.25
C MET A 23 5.66 -0.78 -5.61
N ARG A 24 5.33 -0.05 -6.70
CA ARG A 24 5.85 -0.33 -8.04
C ARG A 24 7.37 -0.16 -8.15
N TRP A 25 7.93 0.88 -7.55
CA TRP A 25 9.38 1.08 -7.52
C TRP A 25 10.08 -0.05 -6.76
N LEU A 26 9.56 -0.41 -5.59
CA LEU A 26 10.12 -1.53 -4.82
C LEU A 26 9.98 -2.87 -5.57
N GLN A 27 8.88 -3.06 -6.30
CA GLN A 27 8.65 -4.25 -7.12
C GLN A 27 9.67 -4.34 -8.27
N ALA A 28 9.96 -3.23 -8.94
CA ALA A 28 10.97 -3.15 -9.99
C ALA A 28 12.37 -3.46 -9.43
N ASP A 29 12.72 -2.86 -8.28
CA ASP A 29 14.00 -3.10 -7.61
C ASP A 29 14.18 -4.58 -7.21
N ALA A 30 13.13 -5.21 -6.69
CA ALA A 30 13.12 -6.62 -6.35
C ALA A 30 13.30 -7.51 -7.60
N ARG A 31 12.64 -7.18 -8.73
CA ARG A 31 12.81 -7.90 -10.00
C ARG A 31 14.23 -7.79 -10.54
N GLN A 32 14.83 -6.60 -10.51
CA GLN A 32 16.22 -6.39 -10.94
C GLN A 32 17.21 -7.17 -10.07
N PHE A 33 16.99 -7.23 -8.76
CA PHE A 33 17.81 -8.05 -7.87
C PHE A 33 17.72 -9.54 -8.20
N ILE A 34 16.50 -10.04 -8.43
CA ILE A 34 16.27 -11.45 -8.80
C ILE A 34 16.92 -11.79 -10.15
N ALA A 35 16.94 -10.84 -11.09
CA ALA A 35 17.61 -10.97 -12.38
C ALA A 35 19.16 -10.87 -12.30
N GLY A 36 19.71 -10.53 -11.15
CA GLY A 36 21.16 -10.31 -10.97
C GLY A 36 21.67 -8.96 -11.49
N GLU A 37 20.78 -8.04 -11.84
CA GLU A 37 21.09 -6.69 -12.35
C GLU A 37 21.35 -5.68 -11.22
N ARG A 38 20.97 -6.04 -9.99
CA ARG A 38 21.16 -5.24 -8.78
C ARG A 38 21.69 -6.11 -7.64
N ASN A 39 22.63 -5.60 -6.86
CA ASN A 39 23.30 -6.35 -5.78
C ASN A 39 23.04 -5.80 -4.37
N ASP A 40 21.96 -5.04 -4.15
CA ASP A 40 21.62 -4.48 -2.83
C ASP A 40 20.37 -5.09 -2.21
N GLU A 41 20.49 -6.34 -1.76
CA GLU A 41 19.40 -7.07 -1.10
C GLU A 41 18.94 -6.38 0.20
N LYS A 42 19.90 -5.84 0.96
CA LYS A 42 19.64 -5.26 2.29
C LYS A 42 18.82 -3.98 2.17
N GLU A 43 19.12 -3.12 1.21
CA GLU A 43 18.34 -1.92 0.96
C GLU A 43 16.90 -2.25 0.56
N ILE A 44 16.72 -3.21 -0.36
CA ILE A 44 15.38 -3.64 -0.82
C ILE A 44 14.56 -4.20 0.34
N LEU A 45 15.13 -5.08 1.16
CA LEU A 45 14.44 -5.62 2.34
C LEU A 45 14.10 -4.53 3.36
N SER A 46 15.02 -3.59 3.61
CA SER A 46 14.78 -2.47 4.52
C SER A 46 13.59 -1.62 4.05
N ARG A 47 13.56 -1.28 2.76
CA ARG A 47 12.45 -0.53 2.14
C ARG A 47 11.14 -1.31 2.15
N TYR A 48 11.19 -2.63 1.92
CA TYR A 48 10.03 -3.51 2.05
C TYR A 48 9.45 -3.52 3.46
N HIS A 49 10.29 -3.68 4.48
CA HIS A 49 9.84 -3.66 5.87
C HIS A 49 9.34 -2.28 6.33
N ALA A 50 9.96 -1.21 5.85
CA ALA A 50 9.50 0.15 6.10
C ALA A 50 8.12 0.38 5.49
N LEU A 51 7.93 0.04 4.21
CA LEU A 51 6.64 0.15 3.53
C LEU A 51 5.54 -0.67 4.22
N ARG A 52 5.85 -1.91 4.61
CA ARG A 52 4.94 -2.74 5.41
C ARG A 52 4.52 -2.05 6.70
N LYS A 53 5.46 -1.43 7.42
CA LYS A 53 5.19 -0.71 8.66
C LYS A 53 4.30 0.51 8.41
N GLU A 54 4.57 1.28 7.35
CA GLU A 54 3.75 2.42 6.94
C GLU A 54 2.30 2.00 6.66
N ILE A 55 2.08 0.98 5.82
CA ILE A 55 0.75 0.46 5.49
C ILE A 55 0.01 -0.02 6.74
N PHE A 56 0.71 -0.74 7.64
CA PHE A 56 0.11 -1.22 8.87
C PHE A 56 -0.33 -0.09 9.81
N GLN A 57 0.49 0.96 9.92
CA GLN A 57 0.17 2.14 10.72
C GLN A 57 -1.01 2.92 10.15
N GLU A 58 -1.03 3.12 8.83
CA GLU A 58 -2.10 3.88 8.17
C GLU A 58 -3.42 3.11 8.16
N SER A 59 -3.40 1.79 7.90
CA SER A 59 -4.59 0.94 8.03
C SER A 59 -5.15 0.95 9.46
N LYS A 60 -4.29 0.83 10.49
CA LYS A 60 -4.74 0.90 11.90
C LYS A 60 -5.31 2.25 12.28
N TYR A 61 -4.71 3.32 11.76
CA TYR A 61 -5.22 4.67 11.95
C TYR A 61 -6.65 4.74 11.40
N LEU A 62 -6.87 4.40 10.13
CA LEU A 62 -8.19 4.39 9.51
C LEU A 62 -9.20 3.46 10.24
N GLU A 63 -8.76 2.27 10.67
CA GLU A 63 -9.58 1.31 11.43
C GLU A 63 -10.09 1.89 12.76
N SER A 64 -9.27 2.67 13.48
CA SER A 64 -9.66 3.32 14.73
C SER A 64 -10.76 4.38 14.58
N TYR A 65 -11.12 4.74 13.34
CA TYR A 65 -12.14 5.73 13.01
C TYR A 65 -13.42 5.16 12.41
N LYS A 66 -13.60 3.82 12.39
CA LYS A 66 -14.87 3.19 11.99
C LYS A 66 -15.99 3.63 12.95
N GLY A 67 -16.71 4.68 12.57
CA GLY A 67 -17.89 5.20 13.28
C GLY A 67 -17.84 6.68 13.70
N GLU A 68 -16.70 7.36 13.62
CA GLU A 68 -16.56 8.77 14.04
C GLU A 68 -16.52 9.79 12.90
N ILE A 69 -16.44 9.33 11.65
CA ILE A 69 -16.37 10.20 10.48
C ILE A 69 -17.79 10.46 9.98
N TYR A 70 -18.35 11.62 10.37
CA TYR A 70 -19.73 12.04 10.05
C TYR A 70 -20.02 12.20 8.54
N TYR A 71 -19.01 12.09 7.67
CA TYR A 71 -19.13 12.13 6.20
C TYR A 71 -17.94 11.38 5.54
N ILE A 72 -17.95 10.05 5.54
CA ILE A 72 -17.00 9.28 4.72
C ILE A 72 -17.51 9.34 3.28
N SER A 73 -16.89 10.12 2.41
CA SER A 73 -17.16 10.01 0.97
C SER A 73 -16.83 8.58 0.52
N GLU A 74 -17.51 8.04 -0.48
CA GLU A 74 -17.21 6.70 -1.03
C GLU A 74 -15.71 6.49 -1.35
N VAL A 75 -14.98 7.55 -1.74
CA VAL A 75 -13.53 7.51 -2.00
C VAL A 75 -12.70 7.20 -0.75
N HIS A 76 -13.11 7.71 0.41
CA HIS A 76 -12.44 7.44 1.68
C HIS A 76 -12.68 6.00 2.13
N ASP A 77 -13.91 5.49 1.95
CA ASP A 77 -14.24 4.11 2.29
C ASP A 77 -13.46 3.12 1.40
N ALA A 78 -13.45 3.37 0.09
CA ALA A 78 -12.67 2.60 -0.87
C ALA A 78 -11.17 2.58 -0.52
N TYR A 79 -10.60 3.74 -0.16
CA TYR A 79 -9.21 3.82 0.27
C TYR A 79 -8.94 3.05 1.56
N GLN A 80 -9.82 3.20 2.56
CA GLN A 80 -9.72 2.50 3.83
C GLN A 80 -9.80 0.98 3.66
N ASN A 81 -10.76 0.50 2.86
CA ASN A 81 -10.90 -0.91 2.52
C ASN A 81 -9.65 -1.42 1.80
N GLY A 82 -9.14 -0.66 0.82
CA GLY A 82 -7.90 -1.01 0.11
C GLY A 82 -6.69 -1.11 1.04
N MET A 83 -6.53 -0.19 1.99
CA MET A 83 -5.44 -0.23 2.98
C MET A 83 -5.57 -1.40 3.96
N ASP A 84 -6.77 -1.72 4.43
CA ASP A 84 -7.00 -2.90 5.27
C ASP A 84 -6.75 -4.21 4.51
N ASP A 85 -7.17 -4.28 3.24
CA ASP A 85 -6.88 -5.42 2.37
C ASP A 85 -5.37 -5.57 2.11
N CYS A 86 -4.64 -4.46 1.91
CA CYS A 86 -3.17 -4.49 1.80
C CYS A 86 -2.54 -5.06 3.07
N ARG A 87 -3.00 -4.64 4.24
CA ARG A 87 -2.51 -5.12 5.54
C ARG A 87 -2.77 -6.62 5.72
N ARG A 88 -3.98 -7.08 5.43
CA ARG A 88 -4.44 -8.45 5.69
C ARG A 88 -3.92 -9.46 4.67
N ASN A 89 -3.91 -9.10 3.39
CA ASN A 89 -3.64 -10.03 2.30
C ASN A 89 -2.26 -9.81 1.68
N GLY A 90 -1.88 -8.56 1.40
CA GLY A 90 -0.59 -8.22 0.80
C GLY A 90 0.57 -8.40 1.78
N PHE A 91 0.51 -7.76 2.95
CA PHE A 91 1.63 -7.67 3.90
C PHE A 91 1.42 -8.48 5.20
N SER A 92 0.72 -9.61 5.09
CA SER A 92 0.39 -10.50 6.21
C SER A 92 1.63 -10.96 7.01
N HIS A 93 1.42 -11.65 8.14
CA HIS A 93 2.37 -11.86 9.25
C HIS A 93 3.79 -12.40 8.95
N VAL A 94 4.13 -12.73 7.70
CA VAL A 94 5.44 -13.26 7.33
C VAL A 94 6.41 -12.11 7.05
N THR A 95 7.43 -11.98 7.89
CA THR A 95 8.56 -11.09 7.64
C THR A 95 9.51 -11.78 6.66
N GLU A 96 9.54 -11.30 5.43
CA GLU A 96 10.46 -11.81 4.41
C GLU A 96 11.90 -11.54 4.81
N LYS A 97 12.77 -12.56 4.78
CA LYS A 97 14.18 -12.44 5.16
C LYS A 97 15.13 -12.31 3.98
N LYS A 98 14.60 -12.48 2.76
CA LYS A 98 15.35 -12.48 1.50
C LYS A 98 14.49 -11.91 0.38
N VAL A 99 15.13 -11.26 -0.59
CA VAL A 99 14.42 -10.81 -1.79
C VAL A 99 14.10 -12.01 -2.67
N SER A 100 12.83 -12.18 -3.02
CA SER A 100 12.35 -13.31 -3.81
C SER A 100 11.12 -12.94 -4.61
N ASN A 101 10.71 -13.82 -5.54
CA ASN A 101 9.48 -13.67 -6.30
C ASN A 101 8.24 -13.50 -5.39
N ARG A 102 8.29 -14.00 -4.16
CA ARG A 102 7.22 -13.80 -3.18
C ARG A 102 7.01 -12.32 -2.82
N ILE A 103 8.09 -11.55 -2.64
CA ILE A 103 7.98 -10.09 -2.41
C ILE A 103 7.33 -9.41 -3.62
N VAL A 104 7.70 -9.81 -4.83
CA VAL A 104 7.13 -9.27 -6.08
C VAL A 104 5.62 -9.53 -6.14
N SER A 105 5.19 -10.77 -5.85
CA SER A 105 3.76 -11.14 -5.82
C SER A 105 2.99 -10.45 -4.70
N ILE A 106 3.59 -10.29 -3.52
CA ILE A 106 3.01 -9.53 -2.40
C ILE A 106 2.74 -8.08 -2.82
N LEU A 107 3.72 -7.43 -3.45
CA LEU A 107 3.59 -6.05 -3.91
C LEU A 107 2.54 -5.93 -5.02
N GLU A 108 2.45 -6.91 -5.92
CA GLU A 108 1.44 -6.96 -6.97
C GLU A 108 0.02 -7.05 -6.40
N GLU A 109 -0.20 -7.97 -5.47
CA GLU A 109 -1.47 -8.13 -4.77
C GLU A 109 -1.82 -6.86 -3.99
N ALA A 110 -0.86 -6.28 -3.27
CA ALA A 110 -1.10 -5.05 -2.51
C ALA A 110 -1.48 -3.87 -3.42
N ILE A 111 -0.84 -3.71 -4.58
CA ILE A 111 -1.23 -2.70 -5.57
C ILE A 111 -2.68 -2.93 -6.01
N TYR A 112 -3.02 -4.16 -6.42
CA TYR A 112 -4.38 -4.48 -6.85
C TYR A 112 -5.41 -4.18 -5.75
N ARG A 113 -5.12 -4.59 -4.51
CA ARG A 113 -6.01 -4.34 -3.37
C ARG A 113 -6.22 -2.87 -3.07
N LEU A 114 -5.16 -2.06 -3.18
CA LEU A 114 -5.22 -0.63 -2.95
C LEU A 114 -6.06 0.09 -4.00
N THR A 115 -5.93 -0.28 -5.28
CA THR A 115 -6.52 0.49 -6.38
C THR A 115 -7.87 -0.01 -6.85
N LYS A 116 -8.18 -1.31 -6.71
CA LYS A 116 -9.37 -1.94 -7.34
C LYS A 116 -10.66 -1.13 -7.16
N GLU A 117 -10.98 -0.70 -5.93
CA GLU A 117 -12.25 -0.01 -5.64
C GLU A 117 -12.25 1.41 -6.20
N LEU A 118 -11.12 2.11 -6.11
CA LEU A 118 -10.94 3.43 -6.70
C LEU A 118 -11.01 3.40 -8.24
N ASP A 119 -10.47 2.33 -8.85
CA ASP A 119 -10.56 2.06 -10.29
C ASP A 119 -12.02 1.79 -10.71
N TYR A 120 -12.75 0.95 -9.96
CA TYR A 120 -14.17 0.67 -10.22
C TYR A 120 -15.06 1.93 -10.14
N MET A 121 -14.71 2.86 -9.26
CA MET A 121 -15.39 4.15 -9.15
C MET A 121 -15.05 5.14 -10.28
N GLY A 122 -14.05 4.85 -11.12
CA GLY A 122 -13.62 5.71 -12.22
C GLY A 122 -12.91 7.00 -11.79
N VAL A 123 -12.54 7.11 -10.51
CA VAL A 123 -11.85 8.27 -9.92
C VAL A 123 -10.33 8.12 -9.96
N TYR A 124 -9.84 6.91 -10.21
CA TYR A 124 -8.43 6.57 -10.30
C TYR A 124 -8.01 6.51 -11.77
N LYS A 125 -7.61 7.65 -12.33
CA LYS A 125 -7.07 7.79 -13.70
C LYS A 125 -5.60 8.19 -13.68
#